data_AF-X0ZV09-F1
#
_entry.id   AF-X0ZV09-F1
#
_cell.length_a   1.000
_cell.length_b   1.000
_cell.length_c   1.000
_cell.angle_alpha   90.00
_cell.angle_beta   90.00
_cell.angle_gamma   90.00
#
_symmetry.space_group_name_H-M   'P 1'
#
loop_
_entity.id
_entity.type
_entity.pdbx_description
1 polymer ?
#
loop_
_entity_poly.entity_id
_entity_poly.type
_entity_poly.pdbx_seq_one_letter_code
_entity_poly.pdbx_strand_id
1 'polypeptide(L)'
;MKILVFGAGVLGSYYATKLHKAGMDVTILARGKKYQNIKERGIVLEDYFSHEKIIAPVKVIEKPEPNGYDLVMIFVQMIQVESVIPILAGIKNTKSFLFLGNNVIGFDKACRTLGRERVLAGFGAVGGKRDGHTVLFVDADPKKPDKKGKIIIGELNGIIGERIQEIKKTLEIAKLKVDISKDIDGWL
;
A
#
# COMPACT_ATOMS: atom_id res chain seq x y z
N MET A 1 0.07 -10.65 10.86
CA MET A 1 0.08 -10.52 9.39
C MET A 1 1.43 -9.96 8.97
N LYS A 2 2.19 -10.68 8.15
CA LYS A 2 3.45 -10.18 7.54
C LYS A 2 3.13 -9.49 6.21
N ILE A 3 3.47 -8.20 6.11
CA ILE A 3 3.03 -7.30 5.04
C ILE A 3 4.21 -6.84 4.18
N LEU A 4 4.09 -6.99 2.87
CA LEU A 4 4.98 -6.35 1.90
C LEU A 4 4.31 -5.13 1.30
N VAL A 5 4.94 -3.96 1.42
CA VAL A 5 4.59 -2.76 0.66
C VAL A 5 5.43 -2.74 -0.61
N PHE A 6 4.82 -3.09 -1.74
CA PHE A 6 5.46 -3.14 -3.05
C PHE A 6 5.40 -1.75 -3.71
N GLY A 7 6.48 -0.98 -3.54
CA GLY A 7 6.63 0.35 -4.13
C GLY A 7 6.86 1.45 -3.09
N ALA A 8 8.09 1.96 -2.98
CA ALA A 8 8.47 3.02 -2.05
C ALA A 8 8.22 4.46 -2.58
N GLY A 9 7.10 4.66 -3.28
CA GLY A 9 6.61 5.97 -3.69
C GLY A 9 6.00 6.76 -2.54
N VAL A 10 5.21 7.80 -2.85
CA VAL A 10 4.50 8.61 -1.84
C VAL A 10 3.56 7.73 -1.00
N LEU A 11 2.61 7.05 -1.66
CA LEU A 11 1.60 6.24 -1.00
C LEU A 11 2.23 5.07 -0.23
N GLY A 12 3.07 4.27 -0.89
CA GLY A 12 3.72 3.15 -0.20
C GLY A 12 4.54 3.59 1.01
N SER A 13 5.25 4.72 0.93
CA SER A 13 5.97 5.26 2.09
C SER A 13 5.03 5.66 3.22
N TYR A 14 3.91 6.31 2.89
CA TYR A 14 2.88 6.71 3.84
C TYR A 14 2.27 5.49 4.55
N TYR A 15 1.75 4.51 3.80
CA TYR A 15 1.11 3.32 4.37
C TYR A 15 2.10 2.44 5.14
N ALA A 16 3.32 2.23 4.62
CA ALA A 16 4.37 1.49 5.33
C ALA A 16 4.69 2.12 6.68
N THR A 17 4.79 3.46 6.74
CA THR A 17 5.05 4.20 7.98
C THR A 17 3.91 4.03 8.98
N LYS A 18 2.64 4.17 8.55
CA LYS A 18 1.48 4.01 9.44
C LYS A 18 1.41 2.58 10.01
N LEU A 19 1.58 1.58 9.16
CA LEU A 19 1.57 0.17 9.58
C LEU A 19 2.72 -0.16 10.54
N HIS A 20 3.93 0.31 10.24
CA HIS A 20 5.09 0.12 11.11
C HIS A 20 4.91 0.77 12.49
N LYS A 21 4.40 2.01 12.54
CA LYS A 21 4.11 2.69 13.82
C LYS A 21 3.05 1.99 14.66
N ALA A 22 2.25 1.12 14.06
CA ALA A 22 1.25 0.32 14.74
C ALA A 22 1.78 -1.05 15.19
N GLY A 23 3.09 -1.31 15.04
CA GLY A 23 3.73 -2.55 15.46
C GLY A 23 3.54 -3.72 14.48
N MET A 24 3.08 -3.46 13.25
CA MET A 24 2.90 -4.50 12.25
C MET A 24 4.24 -4.93 11.65
N ASP A 25 4.36 -6.22 11.29
CA ASP A 25 5.51 -6.74 10.55
C ASP A 25 5.43 -6.29 9.08
N VAL A 26 6.13 -5.20 8.79
CA VAL A 26 6.08 -4.50 7.49
C VAL A 26 7.46 -4.45 6.89
N THR A 27 7.55 -4.90 5.65
CA THR A 27 8.72 -4.72 4.79
C THR A 27 8.33 -3.85 3.59
N ILE A 28 9.18 -2.91 3.18
CA ILE A 28 8.97 -2.08 2.00
C ILE A 28 9.98 -2.41 0.90
N LEU A 29 9.50 -2.57 -0.33
CA LEU A 29 10.34 -2.74 -1.52
C LEU A 29 10.71 -1.36 -2.10
N ALA A 30 12.01 -1.06 -2.11
CA ALA A 30 12.58 0.14 -2.72
C ALA A 30 13.72 -0.24 -3.66
N ARG A 31 14.17 0.67 -4.53
CA ARG A 31 15.28 0.43 -5.46
C ARG A 31 16.25 1.59 -5.48
N GLY A 32 17.52 1.31 -5.80
CA GLY A 32 18.55 2.31 -6.05
C GLY A 32 18.67 3.32 -4.90
N LYS A 33 18.72 4.62 -5.23
CA LYS A 33 18.88 5.70 -4.24
C LYS A 33 17.80 5.70 -3.16
N LYS A 34 16.55 5.33 -3.47
CA LYS A 34 15.47 5.30 -2.46
C LYS A 34 15.68 4.17 -1.46
N TYR A 35 16.18 3.01 -1.90
CA TYR A 35 16.55 1.92 -0.99
C TYR A 35 17.63 2.37 0.00
N GLN A 36 18.73 2.94 -0.51
CA GLN A 36 19.84 3.41 0.35
C GLN A 36 19.35 4.43 1.38
N ASN A 37 18.58 5.43 0.94
CA ASN A 37 18.08 6.44 1.86
C ASN A 37 17.14 5.86 2.94
N ILE A 38 16.24 4.92 2.59
CA ILE A 38 15.36 4.29 3.58
C ILE A 38 16.18 3.41 4.53
N LYS A 39 17.18 2.69 4.03
CA LYS A 39 18.03 1.82 4.83
C LYS A 39 18.83 2.62 5.88
N GLU A 40 19.36 3.77 5.48
CA GLU A 40 20.19 4.60 6.36
C GLU A 40 19.36 5.50 7.30
N ARG A 41 18.24 6.05 6.82
CA ARG A 41 17.52 7.15 7.49
C ARG A 41 16.07 6.82 7.85
N GLY A 42 15.60 5.62 7.53
CA GLY A 42 14.19 5.27 7.56
C GLY A 42 13.38 6.01 6.49
N ILE A 43 12.08 5.79 6.50
CA ILE A 43 11.11 6.58 5.73
C ILE A 43 10.91 7.90 6.48
N VAL A 44 11.09 9.01 5.79
CA VAL A 44 10.81 10.36 6.31
C VAL A 44 9.53 10.88 5.66
N LEU A 45 8.49 11.07 6.46
CA LEU A 45 7.26 11.74 6.06
C LEU A 45 7.20 13.12 6.69
N GLU A 46 6.55 14.05 6.01
CA GLU A 46 6.19 15.35 6.55
C GLU A 46 4.77 15.70 6.09
N ASP A 47 3.91 16.08 7.03
CA ASP A 47 2.59 16.60 6.71
C ASP A 47 2.74 17.96 6.02
N TYR A 48 2.11 18.13 4.86
CA TYR A 48 2.27 19.34 4.04
C TYR A 48 1.75 20.61 4.72
N PHE A 49 0.73 20.51 5.58
CA PHE A 49 0.10 21.67 6.21
C PHE A 49 0.63 21.94 7.62
N SER A 50 0.85 20.90 8.43
CA SER A 50 1.32 21.06 9.81
C SER A 50 2.84 21.07 9.94
N HIS A 51 3.56 20.64 8.91
CA HIS A 51 5.01 20.40 8.94
C HIS A 51 5.46 19.35 9.96
N GLU A 52 4.53 18.54 10.51
CA GLU A 52 4.87 17.46 11.42
C GLU A 52 5.70 16.40 10.68
N LYS A 53 6.89 16.10 11.20
CA LYS A 53 7.80 15.09 10.65
C LYS A 53 7.66 13.76 11.37
N ILE A 54 7.62 12.69 10.58
CA ILE A 54 7.59 11.31 11.06
C ILE A 54 8.74 10.56 10.42
N ILE A 55 9.58 9.94 11.24
CA ILE A 55 10.66 9.05 10.79
C ILE A 55 10.31 7.63 11.22
N ALA A 56 10.31 6.69 10.29
CA ALA A 56 9.99 5.29 10.54
C ALA A 56 11.09 4.36 9.99
N PRO A 57 11.82 3.63 10.84
CA PRO A 57 12.85 2.67 10.43
C PRO A 57 12.24 1.36 9.92
N VAL A 58 11.44 1.44 8.86
CA VAL A 58 10.80 0.27 8.24
C VAL A 58 11.86 -0.62 7.58
N LYS A 59 11.77 -1.95 7.76
CA LYS A 59 12.61 -2.92 7.04
C LYS A 59 12.47 -2.69 5.54
N VAL A 60 13.60 -2.49 4.85
CA VAL A 60 13.63 -2.21 3.40
C VAL A 60 14.41 -3.30 2.67
N ILE A 61 13.90 -3.72 1.51
CA ILE A 61 14.51 -4.71 0.63
C ILE A 61 14.58 -4.18 -0.81
N GLU A 62 15.53 -4.68 -1.60
CA GLU A 62 15.67 -4.35 -3.04
C GLU A 62 14.95 -5.35 -3.96
N LYS A 63 14.75 -6.58 -3.47
CA LYS A 63 14.07 -7.67 -4.17
C LYS A 63 13.13 -8.36 -3.18
N PRO A 64 11.91 -8.74 -3.58
CA PRO A 64 11.00 -9.48 -2.72
C PRO A 64 11.61 -10.79 -2.23
N GLU A 65 11.37 -11.14 -0.97
CA GLU A 65 11.58 -12.51 -0.50
C GLU A 65 10.63 -13.45 -1.28
N PRO A 66 11.05 -14.66 -1.66
CA PRO A 66 10.26 -15.55 -2.51
C PRO A 66 9.00 -16.10 -1.83
N ASN A 67 8.85 -15.94 -0.51
CA ASN A 67 7.75 -16.47 0.27
C ASN A 67 7.53 -15.71 1.59
N GLY A 68 6.38 -15.96 2.20
CA GLY A 68 6.12 -15.60 3.60
C GLY A 68 5.44 -14.25 3.82
N TYR A 69 4.73 -13.69 2.83
CA TYR A 69 3.87 -12.52 3.06
C TYR A 69 2.41 -12.96 3.10
N ASP A 70 1.66 -12.52 4.10
CA ASP A 70 0.21 -12.71 4.12
C ASP A 70 -0.48 -11.72 3.15
N LEU A 71 0.03 -10.50 3.10
CA LEU A 71 -0.52 -9.41 2.29
C LEU A 71 0.61 -8.68 1.56
N VAL A 72 0.47 -8.55 0.24
CA VAL A 72 1.28 -7.64 -0.58
C VAL A 72 0.39 -6.46 -0.98
N MET A 73 0.74 -5.26 -0.52
CA MET A 73 0.09 -4.01 -0.89
C MET A 73 0.88 -3.35 -2.03
N ILE A 74 0.29 -3.24 -3.21
CA ILE A 74 0.98 -2.79 -4.42
C ILE A 74 0.67 -1.32 -4.69
N PHE A 75 1.69 -0.47 -4.60
CA PHE A 75 1.64 0.97 -4.86
C PHE A 75 2.57 1.33 -6.03
N VAL A 76 2.13 1.01 -7.24
CA VAL A 76 2.83 1.35 -8.48
C VAL A 76 1.93 2.20 -9.37
N GLN A 77 2.52 2.95 -10.29
CA GLN A 77 1.71 3.69 -11.27
C GLN A 77 0.98 2.70 -12.19
N MET A 78 -0.20 3.07 -12.68
CA MET A 78 -1.01 2.25 -13.59
C MET A 78 -0.17 1.65 -14.73
N ILE A 79 0.68 2.47 -15.38
CA ILE A 79 1.54 2.06 -16.49
C ILE A 79 2.58 0.98 -16.11
N GLN A 80 2.84 0.79 -14.83
CA GLN A 80 3.81 -0.18 -14.31
C GLN A 80 3.15 -1.49 -13.87
N VAL A 81 1.83 -1.51 -13.67
CA VAL A 81 1.09 -2.66 -13.11
C VAL A 81 1.38 -3.94 -13.88
N GLU A 82 1.28 -3.89 -15.21
CA GLU A 82 1.56 -5.06 -16.05
C GLU A 82 2.99 -5.60 -15.91
N SER A 83 3.96 -4.70 -15.74
CA SER A 83 5.38 -5.06 -15.65
C SER A 83 5.76 -5.69 -14.31
N VAL A 84 4.97 -5.45 -13.25
CA VAL A 84 5.26 -5.98 -11.91
C VAL A 84 4.58 -7.32 -11.65
N ILE A 85 3.55 -7.69 -12.42
CA ILE A 85 2.83 -8.97 -12.27
C ILE A 85 3.77 -10.19 -12.29
N PRO A 86 4.74 -10.33 -13.22
CA PRO A 86 5.67 -11.45 -13.19
C PRO A 86 6.53 -11.51 -11.93
N ILE A 87 6.87 -10.35 -11.35
CA ILE A 87 7.63 -10.25 -10.10
C ILE A 87 6.76 -10.72 -8.93
N LEU A 88 5.51 -10.25 -8.87
CA LEU A 88 4.53 -10.64 -7.86
C LEU A 88 4.23 -12.15 -7.92
N ALA A 89 4.17 -12.74 -9.11
CA ALA A 89 3.98 -14.17 -9.31
C ALA A 89 5.12 -15.01 -8.72
N GLY A 90 6.33 -14.45 -8.63
CA GLY A 90 7.47 -15.08 -7.95
C GLY A 90 7.35 -15.15 -6.44
N ILE A 91 6.43 -14.40 -5.83
CA ILE A 91 6.20 -14.35 -4.37
C ILE A 91 5.18 -15.44 -3.99
N LYS A 92 5.68 -16.64 -3.74
CA LYS A 92 4.89 -17.82 -3.44
C LYS A 92 4.22 -17.72 -2.06
N ASN A 93 3.12 -18.47 -1.90
CA ASN A 93 2.34 -18.57 -0.66
C ASN A 93 1.78 -17.22 -0.15
N THR A 94 1.65 -16.23 -1.02
CA THR A 94 0.94 -14.99 -0.72
C THR A 94 -0.56 -15.22 -0.75
N LYS A 95 -1.28 -14.80 0.31
CA LYS A 95 -2.75 -14.93 0.41
C LYS A 95 -3.47 -13.83 -0.35
N SER A 96 -2.95 -12.60 -0.28
CA SER A 96 -3.64 -11.41 -0.79
C SER A 96 -2.68 -10.47 -1.52
N PHE A 97 -3.04 -10.11 -2.75
CA PHE A 97 -2.41 -9.04 -3.52
C PHE A 97 -3.42 -7.89 -3.64
N LEU A 98 -3.20 -6.82 -2.87
CA LEU A 98 -4.05 -5.65 -2.84
C LEU A 98 -3.44 -4.54 -3.70
N PHE A 99 -3.98 -4.35 -4.90
CA PHE A 99 -3.56 -3.28 -5.80
C PHE A 99 -4.19 -1.95 -5.37
N LEU A 100 -3.35 -0.95 -5.13
CA LEU A 100 -3.78 0.35 -4.61
C LEU A 100 -3.41 1.47 -5.58
N GLY A 101 -4.44 2.13 -6.12
CA GLY A 101 -4.32 3.21 -7.09
C GLY A 101 -5.26 3.03 -8.27
N ASN A 102 -5.21 3.98 -9.21
CA ASN A 102 -6.09 4.00 -10.38
C ASN A 102 -5.69 2.89 -11.34
N ASN A 103 -6.62 1.99 -11.62
CA ASN A 103 -6.40 0.79 -12.43
C ASN A 103 -7.47 0.66 -13.51
N VAL A 104 -7.57 1.68 -14.35
CA VAL A 104 -8.59 1.80 -15.41
C VAL A 104 -8.54 0.64 -16.42
N ILE A 105 -7.37 0.01 -16.58
CA ILE A 105 -7.17 -1.13 -17.51
C ILE A 105 -7.73 -2.44 -16.92
N GLY A 106 -8.08 -2.46 -15.62
CA GLY A 106 -8.62 -3.62 -14.92
C GLY A 106 -7.54 -4.62 -14.46
N PHE A 107 -8.00 -5.79 -14.00
CA PHE A 107 -7.17 -6.76 -13.27
C PHE A 107 -7.04 -8.12 -13.96
N ASP A 108 -7.46 -8.27 -15.21
CA ASP A 108 -7.51 -9.58 -15.89
C ASP A 108 -6.17 -10.29 -15.92
N LYS A 109 -5.10 -9.58 -16.29
CA LYS A 109 -3.74 -10.15 -16.32
C LYS A 109 -3.27 -10.56 -14.93
N ALA A 110 -3.57 -9.74 -13.92
CA ALA A 110 -3.24 -10.04 -12.53
C ALA A 110 -4.02 -11.26 -12.04
N CYS A 111 -5.32 -11.34 -12.33
CA CYS A 111 -6.17 -12.48 -11.97
C CYS A 111 -5.69 -13.79 -12.62
N ARG A 112 -5.36 -13.77 -13.92
CA ARG A 112 -4.86 -14.97 -14.62
C ARG A 112 -3.52 -15.46 -14.07
N THR A 113 -2.65 -14.54 -13.66
CA THR A 113 -1.29 -14.88 -13.22
C THR A 113 -1.20 -15.17 -11.72
N LEU A 114 -1.89 -14.38 -10.91
CA LEU A 114 -1.85 -14.41 -9.45
C LEU A 114 -3.05 -15.14 -8.85
N GLY A 115 -4.02 -15.61 -9.64
CA GLY A 115 -5.27 -16.19 -9.16
C GLY A 115 -6.28 -15.11 -8.78
N ARG A 116 -7.47 -15.14 -9.40
CA ARG A 116 -8.54 -14.15 -9.17
C ARG A 116 -8.91 -14.04 -7.70
N GLU A 117 -8.99 -15.19 -7.04
CA GLU A 117 -9.33 -15.32 -5.64
C GLU A 117 -8.32 -14.64 -4.72
N ARG A 118 -7.10 -14.31 -5.17
CA ARG A 118 -6.05 -13.64 -4.38
C ARG A 118 -5.90 -12.16 -4.69
N VAL A 119 -6.54 -11.65 -5.74
CA VAL A 119 -6.44 -10.24 -6.15
C VAL A 119 -7.56 -9.44 -5.52
N LEU A 120 -7.18 -8.34 -4.85
CA LEU A 120 -8.06 -7.31 -4.34
C LEU A 120 -7.64 -5.97 -4.94
N ALA A 121 -8.56 -5.01 -4.91
CA ALA A 121 -8.28 -3.65 -5.32
C ALA A 121 -8.62 -2.66 -4.21
N GLY A 122 -8.05 -1.47 -4.32
CA GLY A 122 -8.38 -0.37 -3.43
C GLY A 122 -7.92 0.98 -3.94
N PHE A 123 -8.48 2.01 -3.32
CA PHE A 123 -8.20 3.40 -3.62
C PHE A 123 -7.96 4.15 -2.30
N GLY A 124 -6.85 4.87 -2.22
CA GLY A 124 -6.48 5.66 -1.05
C GLY A 124 -6.65 7.16 -1.30
N ALA A 125 -7.45 7.83 -0.47
CA ALA A 125 -7.61 9.29 -0.52
C ALA A 125 -6.44 10.00 0.22
N VAL A 126 -5.21 9.75 -0.23
CA VAL A 126 -3.99 10.40 0.26
C VAL A 126 -3.25 10.96 -0.94
N GLY A 127 -2.82 12.22 -0.83
CA GLY A 127 -2.00 12.88 -1.83
C GLY A 127 -0.58 13.12 -1.33
N GLY A 128 0.31 13.53 -2.22
CA GLY A 128 1.64 13.98 -1.81
C GLY A 128 2.65 14.04 -2.93
N LYS A 129 3.85 14.50 -2.58
CA LYS A 129 5.00 14.56 -3.47
C LYS A 129 6.26 14.15 -2.72
N ARG A 130 7.32 13.86 -3.47
CA ARG A 130 8.65 13.68 -2.89
C ARG A 130 9.39 15.01 -2.93
N ASP A 131 10.09 15.32 -1.86
CA ASP A 131 11.07 16.40 -1.77
C ASP A 131 12.39 15.81 -1.27
N GLY A 132 13.30 15.54 -2.21
CA GLY A 132 14.50 14.73 -1.95
C GLY A 132 14.15 13.34 -1.40
N HIS A 133 14.59 13.05 -0.17
CA HIS A 133 14.26 11.80 0.54
C HIS A 133 12.90 11.86 1.25
N THR A 134 12.46 13.05 1.63
CA THR A 134 11.22 13.28 2.37
C THR A 134 10.02 13.07 1.47
N VAL A 135 8.96 12.49 2.01
CA VAL A 135 7.64 12.42 1.38
C VAL A 135 6.76 13.45 2.06
N LEU A 136 6.37 14.48 1.33
CA LEU A 136 5.34 15.42 1.74
C LEU A 136 3.99 14.78 1.45
N PHE A 137 3.13 14.61 2.46
CA PHE A 137 1.82 13.99 2.29
C PHE A 137 0.68 14.92 2.71
N VAL A 138 -0.50 14.64 2.17
CA VAL A 138 -1.77 15.23 2.57
C VAL A 138 -2.75 14.09 2.79
N ASP A 139 -3.15 13.89 4.04
CA ASP A 139 -4.13 12.86 4.42
C ASP A 139 -5.45 13.44 4.94
N ALA A 140 -5.60 14.77 5.01
CA ALA A 140 -6.82 15.45 5.47
C ALA A 140 -6.95 16.85 4.86
N ASP A 141 -8.16 17.41 4.92
CA ASP A 141 -8.40 18.84 4.68
C ASP A 141 -7.79 19.64 5.85
N PRO A 142 -6.97 20.68 5.61
CA PRO A 142 -6.38 21.49 6.68
C PRO A 142 -7.43 22.18 7.57
N LYS A 143 -8.64 22.42 7.06
CA LYS A 143 -9.77 22.96 7.85
C LYS A 143 -10.45 21.91 8.71
N LYS A 144 -10.19 20.62 8.47
CA LYS A 144 -10.79 19.47 9.17
C LYS A 144 -9.74 18.37 9.39
N PRO A 145 -8.67 18.62 10.18
CA PRO A 145 -7.55 17.70 10.33
C PRO A 145 -7.94 16.32 10.89
N ASP A 146 -9.03 16.24 11.65
CA ASP A 146 -9.58 14.98 12.17
C ASP A 146 -10.31 14.14 11.09
N LYS A 147 -10.69 14.76 9.98
CA LYS A 147 -11.36 14.10 8.84
C LYS A 147 -10.34 13.62 7.82
N LYS A 148 -9.54 12.65 8.26
CA LYS A 148 -8.60 11.93 7.39
C LYS A 148 -9.29 11.22 6.24
N GLY A 149 -8.64 11.21 5.08
CA GLY A 149 -9.00 10.45 3.90
C GLY A 149 -9.05 8.96 4.21
N LYS A 150 -9.97 8.28 3.53
CA LYS A 150 -10.18 6.85 3.69
C LYS A 150 -9.39 6.06 2.66
N ILE A 151 -9.08 4.82 3.00
CA ILE A 151 -8.76 3.79 2.01
C ILE A 151 -10.04 2.96 1.78
N ILE A 152 -10.45 2.87 0.52
CA ILE A 152 -11.53 2.00 0.10
C ILE A 152 -10.89 0.72 -0.43
N ILE A 153 -11.33 -0.44 0.03
CA ILE A 153 -10.86 -1.74 -0.47
C ILE A 153 -12.04 -2.60 -0.89
N GLY A 154 -11.82 -3.52 -1.84
CA GLY A 154 -12.85 -4.44 -2.28
C GLY A 154 -12.28 -5.70 -2.91
N GLU A 155 -13.02 -6.79 -2.79
CA GLU A 155 -12.77 -7.99 -3.58
C GLU A 155 -13.39 -7.83 -4.96
N LEU A 156 -12.72 -8.32 -6.01
CA LEU A 156 -13.15 -8.16 -7.41
C LEU A 156 -14.44 -8.92 -7.77
N ASN A 157 -15.00 -9.69 -6.84
CA ASN A 157 -16.27 -10.39 -6.97
C ASN A 157 -17.40 -9.73 -6.15
N GLY A 158 -17.11 -8.62 -5.46
CA GLY A 158 -18.05 -7.92 -4.59
C GLY A 158 -18.44 -8.64 -3.30
N ILE A 159 -17.81 -9.77 -2.99
CA ILE A 159 -18.05 -10.54 -1.77
C ILE A 159 -17.30 -9.89 -0.61
N ILE A 160 -17.97 -9.76 0.53
CA ILE A 160 -17.36 -9.32 1.79
C ILE A 160 -17.08 -10.57 2.63
N GLY A 161 -15.91 -11.17 2.43
CA GLY A 161 -15.45 -12.35 3.16
C GLY A 161 -14.60 -12.04 4.40
N GLU A 162 -14.19 -13.08 5.12
CA GLU A 162 -13.33 -12.95 6.31
C GLU A 162 -11.98 -12.28 5.99
N ARG A 163 -11.40 -12.59 4.83
CA ARG A 163 -10.11 -12.05 4.39
C ARG A 163 -10.10 -10.53 4.30
N ILE A 164 -11.09 -9.93 3.62
CA ILE A 164 -11.14 -8.48 3.48
C ILE A 164 -11.44 -7.80 4.82
N GLN A 165 -12.17 -8.46 5.71
CA GLN A 165 -12.37 -7.99 7.09
C GLN A 165 -11.08 -8.04 7.91
N GLU A 166 -10.26 -9.08 7.76
CA GLU A 166 -8.94 -9.18 8.41
C GLU A 166 -7.99 -8.09 7.93
N ILE A 167 -7.98 -7.82 6.62
CA ILE A 167 -7.21 -6.71 6.03
C ILE A 167 -7.72 -5.37 6.56
N LYS A 168 -9.04 -5.15 6.60
CA LYS A 168 -9.63 -3.94 7.16
C LYS A 168 -9.19 -3.73 8.61
N LYS A 169 -9.34 -4.74 9.47
CA LYS A 169 -8.92 -4.68 10.88
C LYS A 169 -7.43 -4.36 11.03
N THR A 170 -6.60 -4.97 10.20
CA THR A 170 -5.15 -4.71 10.14
C THR A 170 -4.85 -3.25 9.82
N LEU A 171 -5.51 -2.68 8.81
CA LEU A 171 -5.34 -1.27 8.44
C LEU A 171 -5.89 -0.31 9.52
N GLU A 172 -7.00 -0.67 10.17
CA GLU A 172 -7.60 0.11 11.26
C GLU A 172 -6.75 0.15 12.53
N ILE A 173 -6.06 -0.96 12.87
CA ILE A 173 -5.03 -0.96 13.94
C ILE A 173 -3.95 0.08 13.65
N ALA A 174 -3.63 0.30 12.37
CA ALA A 174 -2.72 1.35 11.91
C ALA A 174 -3.34 2.75 11.86
N LYS A 175 -4.50 2.95 12.48
CA LYS A 175 -5.27 4.20 12.54
C LYS A 175 -5.63 4.75 11.15
N LEU A 176 -5.71 3.87 10.15
CA LEU A 176 -6.24 4.21 8.82
C LEU A 176 -7.75 4.05 8.85
N LYS A 177 -8.49 5.00 8.25
CA LYS A 177 -9.93 4.86 8.05
C LYS A 177 -10.19 4.01 6.83
N VAL A 178 -10.92 2.91 6.97
CA VAL A 178 -11.10 1.90 5.92
C VAL A 178 -12.59 1.63 5.68
N ASP A 179 -13.05 1.77 4.44
CA ASP A 179 -14.36 1.27 4.02
C ASP A 179 -14.18 0.08 3.07
N ILE A 180 -15.15 -0.84 3.08
CA ILE A 180 -15.21 -1.96 2.13
C ILE A 180 -16.27 -1.65 1.09
N SER A 181 -15.92 -1.72 -0.20
CA SER A 181 -16.86 -1.61 -1.31
C SER A 181 -17.17 -2.99 -1.90
N LYS A 182 -18.44 -3.22 -2.23
CA LYS A 182 -18.87 -4.36 -3.07
C LYS A 182 -18.69 -4.09 -4.57
N ASP A 183 -18.58 -2.83 -4.94
CA ASP A 183 -18.27 -2.38 -6.29
C ASP A 183 -16.98 -1.56 -6.21
N ILE A 184 -15.84 -2.25 -6.27
CA ILE A 184 -14.54 -1.58 -6.17
C ILE A 184 -14.12 -0.96 -7.51
N ASP A 185 -14.59 -1.51 -8.63
CA ASP A 185 -14.29 -0.99 -9.97
C ASP A 185 -14.83 0.44 -10.14
N GLY A 186 -15.99 0.77 -9.54
CA GLY A 186 -16.52 2.14 -9.52
C GLY A 186 -15.64 3.17 -8.80
N TRP A 187 -14.58 2.76 -8.09
CA TRP A 187 -13.64 3.66 -7.39
C TRP A 187 -12.30 3.86 -8.13
N LEU A 188 -12.01 3.11 -9.21
CA LEU A 188 -10.65 2.93 -9.75
C LEU A 188 -10.39 3.59 -11.11
#